data_AF-A0A3N7H0J3-F1
#
_entry.id   AF-A0A3N7H0J3-F1
#
_cell.length_a   1.000
_cell.length_b   1.000
_cell.length_c   1.000
_cell.angle_alpha   90.00
_cell.angle_beta   90.00
_cell.angle_gamma   90.00
#
_symmetry.space_group_name_H-M   'P 1'
#
loop_
_entity.id
_entity.type
_entity.pdbx_description
1 polymer ?
#
loop_
_entity_poly.entity_id
_entity_poly.type
_entity_poly.pdbx_seq_one_letter_code
_entity_poly.pdbx_strand_id
1 'polypeptide(L)'
;MRGKQSGTSVKVKPRTSKKGNSNLRKTLHLPARTAVKIKREHRELFRRIVNSTRIKMKALVAVQRKLLELMCILFKNKSLYDHSFEQNKAKNKKFFTLSELIHNQL
;
A
#
# COMPACT_ATOMS: atom_id res chain seq x y z
N MET A 1 -18.96 16.98 8.26
CA MET A 1 -17.96 17.49 9.24
C MET A 1 -18.42 18.87 9.67
N ARG A 2 -18.93 19.03 10.91
CA ARG A 2 -19.29 20.36 11.44
C ARG A 2 -18.03 21.01 12.01
N GLY A 3 -17.69 22.20 11.51
CA GLY A 3 -16.51 22.96 11.94
C GLY A 3 -16.76 23.57 13.32
N LYS A 4 -15.89 23.27 14.28
CA LYS A 4 -15.83 24.00 15.55
C LYS A 4 -14.98 25.24 15.32
N GLN A 5 -15.61 26.41 15.26
CA GLN A 5 -14.97 27.71 15.10
C GLN A 5 -14.91 28.44 16.46
N SER A 6 -14.04 28.01 17.36
CA SER A 6 -13.58 28.90 18.44
C SER A 6 -12.27 28.38 19.03
N GLY A 7 -11.27 29.27 19.09
CA GLY A 7 -9.96 29.04 19.71
C GLY A 7 -8.81 28.80 18.74
N THR A 8 -7.60 29.21 19.13
CA THR A 8 -6.31 28.94 18.45
C THR A 8 -6.02 27.44 18.24
N SER A 9 -6.80 26.56 18.90
CA SER A 9 -6.89 25.11 18.69
C SER A 9 -7.55 24.69 17.36
N VAL A 10 -8.11 25.62 16.57
CA VAL A 10 -8.80 25.30 15.31
C VAL A 10 -7.84 25.20 14.11
N LYS A 11 -6.65 25.82 14.19
CA LYS A 11 -5.62 25.81 13.13
C LYS A 11 -4.56 24.71 13.31
N VAL A 12 -4.89 23.58 13.93
CA VAL A 12 -3.92 22.46 14.05
C VAL A 12 -3.76 21.74 12.73
N LYS A 13 -2.56 21.20 12.49
CA LYS A 13 -2.29 20.34 11.33
C LYS A 13 -3.36 19.23 11.26
N PRO A 14 -4.03 19.05 10.11
CA PRO A 14 -5.14 18.12 10.02
C PRO A 14 -4.70 16.71 10.42
N ARG A 15 -5.35 16.16 11.45
CA ARG A 15 -5.16 14.77 11.87
C ARG A 15 -5.75 13.84 10.83
N THR A 16 -5.17 12.66 10.69
CA THR A 16 -5.78 11.59 9.90
C THR A 16 -7.18 11.30 10.44
N SER A 17 -8.15 11.10 9.55
CA SER A 17 -9.53 10.79 9.93
C SER A 17 -9.58 9.61 10.91
N LYS A 18 -10.49 9.68 11.89
CA LYS A 18 -10.76 8.57 12.81
C LYS A 18 -11.45 7.39 12.11
N LYS A 19 -11.86 7.56 10.84
CA LYS A 19 -12.51 6.54 10.01
C LYS A 19 -11.61 5.30 9.84
N GLY A 20 -12.21 4.11 9.92
CA GLY A 20 -11.52 2.82 9.84
C GLY A 20 -11.01 2.30 11.19
N ASN A 21 -10.68 1.01 11.23
CA ASN A 21 -10.33 0.30 12.47
C ASN A 21 -8.99 0.80 13.05
N SER A 22 -9.06 1.38 14.25
CA SER A 22 -7.91 1.91 15.00
C SER A 22 -6.94 0.82 15.45
N ASN A 23 -7.45 -0.37 15.79
CA ASN A 23 -6.64 -1.49 16.24
C ASN A 23 -5.77 -2.00 15.09
N LEU A 24 -6.32 -2.15 13.89
CA LEU A 24 -5.54 -2.54 12.71
C LEU A 24 -4.41 -1.55 12.41
N ARG A 25 -4.66 -0.24 12.52
CA ARG A 25 -3.61 0.78 12.33
C ARG A 25 -2.51 0.70 13.39
N LYS A 26 -2.85 0.34 14.63
CA LYS A 26 -1.88 0.13 15.71
C LYS A 26 -1.03 -1.12 15.44
N THR A 27 -1.68 -2.25 15.19
CA THR A 27 -1.01 -3.55 14.97
C THR A 27 -0.11 -3.52 13.75
N LEU A 28 -0.55 -2.91 12.64
CA LEU A 28 0.23 -2.84 11.41
C LEU A 28 1.27 -1.72 11.39
N HIS A 29 1.43 -0.93 12.46
CA HIS A 29 2.39 0.17 12.50
C HIS A 29 3.84 -0.30 12.40
N LEU A 30 4.22 -1.27 13.23
CA LEU A 30 5.56 -1.83 13.23
C LEU A 30 5.85 -2.63 11.95
N PRO A 31 4.98 -3.57 11.49
CA PRO A 31 5.15 -4.26 10.23
C PRO A 31 5.36 -3.33 9.04
N ALA A 32 4.56 -2.25 8.92
CA ALA A 32 4.70 -1.27 7.85
C ALA A 32 6.05 -0.55 7.89
N ARG A 33 6.53 -0.16 9.08
CA ARG A 33 7.84 0.49 9.24
C ARG A 33 8.99 -0.44 8.84
N THR A 34 8.91 -1.70 9.21
CA THR A 34 9.90 -2.72 8.84
C THR A 34 9.86 -2.99 7.33
N ALA A 35 8.67 -3.10 6.74
CA ALA A 35 8.50 -3.31 5.30
C ALA A 35 9.13 -2.19 4.45
N VAL A 36 9.00 -0.93 4.88
CA VAL A 36 9.65 0.24 4.23
C VAL A 36 11.18 0.16 4.28
N LYS A 37 11.73 -0.44 5.34
CA LYS A 37 13.18 -0.63 5.46
C LYS A 37 13.68 -1.76 4.56
N ILE A 38 12.98 -2.90 4.52
CA ILE A 38 13.48 -4.10 3.84
C ILE A 38 13.18 -4.08 2.34
N LYS A 39 11.94 -3.77 1.93
CA LYS A 39 11.50 -3.89 0.54
C LYS A 39 11.53 -2.54 -0.19
N ARG A 40 12.12 -2.54 -1.39
CA ARG A 40 12.26 -1.33 -2.23
C ARG A 40 10.91 -0.75 -2.65
N GLU A 41 9.95 -1.60 -3.01
CA GLU A 41 8.61 -1.18 -3.47
C GLU A 41 7.88 -0.35 -2.41
N HIS A 42 7.88 -0.80 -1.16
CA HIS A 42 7.26 -0.08 -0.05
C HIS A 42 8.02 1.21 0.29
N ARG A 43 9.35 1.21 0.12
CA ARG A 43 10.18 2.40 0.28
C ARG A 43 9.86 3.47 -0.75
N GLU A 44 9.69 3.07 -2.01
CA GLU A 44 9.34 3.98 -3.11
C GLU A 44 7.94 4.54 -2.93
N LEU A 45 6.96 3.71 -2.59
CA LEU A 45 5.60 4.15 -2.24
C LEU A 45 5.64 5.16 -1.09
N PHE A 46 6.39 4.86 -0.03
CA PHE A 46 6.54 5.75 1.11
C PHE A 46 7.15 7.09 0.69
N ARG A 47 8.27 7.08 -0.05
CA ARG A 47 8.94 8.29 -0.52
C ARG A 47 8.04 9.13 -1.41
N ARG A 48 7.32 8.52 -2.37
CA ARG A 48 6.39 9.22 -3.27
C ARG A 48 5.35 10.02 -2.48
N ILE A 49 4.73 9.39 -1.47
CA ILE A 49 3.70 10.04 -0.67
C ILE A 49 4.29 11.09 0.27
N VAL A 50 5.46 10.83 0.86
CA VAL A 50 6.15 11.83 1.69
C VAL A 50 6.54 13.05 0.85
N ASN A 51 7.01 12.87 -0.38
CA ASN A 51 7.39 13.97 -1.25
C ASN A 51 6.18 14.83 -1.64
N SER A 52 5.06 14.18 -1.96
CA SER A 52 3.82 14.88 -2.32
C SER A 52 3.17 15.60 -1.13
N THR A 53 3.03 14.94 0.03
CA THR A 53 2.22 15.48 1.13
C THR A 53 3.04 16.01 2.30
N ARG A 54 4.37 15.79 2.33
CA ARG A 54 5.29 16.13 3.44
C ARG A 54 4.90 15.54 4.80
N ILE A 55 4.02 14.53 4.82
CA ILE A 55 3.49 13.90 6.04
C ILE A 55 3.84 12.40 6.05
N LYS A 56 4.82 12.02 6.89
CA LYS A 56 5.30 10.63 7.05
C LYS A 56 4.19 9.67 7.46
N MET A 57 3.25 10.12 8.29
CA MET A 57 2.16 9.25 8.77
C MET A 57 1.19 8.85 7.64
N LYS A 58 0.91 9.73 6.68
CA LYS A 58 0.06 9.40 5.51
C LYS A 58 0.72 8.31 4.65
N ALA A 59 2.03 8.43 4.47
CA ALA A 59 2.81 7.43 3.74
C ALA A 59 2.83 6.08 4.47
N LEU A 60 3.01 6.05 5.80
CA LEU A 60 2.91 4.80 6.56
C LEU A 60 1.53 4.17 6.47
N VAL A 61 0.45 4.96 6.58
CA VAL A 61 -0.93 4.45 6.47
C VAL A 61 -1.19 3.84 5.09
N ALA A 62 -0.63 4.40 4.02
CA ALA A 62 -0.73 3.82 2.69
C ALA A 62 -0.01 2.46 2.59
N VAL A 63 1.17 2.33 3.20
CA VAL A 63 1.88 1.04 3.27
C VAL A 63 1.11 0.02 4.13
N GLN A 64 0.54 0.44 5.26
CA GLN A 64 -0.32 -0.42 6.09
C GLN A 64 -1.50 -0.98 5.28
N ARG A 65 -2.15 -0.13 4.47
CA ARG A 65 -3.25 -0.55 3.61
C ARG A 65 -2.81 -1.58 2.57
N LYS A 66 -1.66 -1.35 1.92
CA LYS A 66 -1.07 -2.29 0.94
C LYS A 66 -0.77 -3.65 1.56
N LEU A 67 -0.20 -3.68 2.77
CA LEU A 67 0.08 -4.91 3.51
C LEU A 67 -1.20 -5.66 3.88
N LEU A 68 -2.22 -4.93 4.36
CA LEU A 68 -3.51 -5.52 4.71
C LEU A 68 -4.19 -6.14 3.48
N GLU A 69 -4.17 -5.46 2.34
CA GLU A 69 -4.70 -6.00 1.09
C GLU A 69 -3.99 -7.31 0.70
N LEU A 70 -2.67 -7.34 0.79
CA LEU A 70 -1.87 -8.53 0.49
C LEU A 70 -2.23 -9.69 1.42
N MET A 71 -2.32 -9.45 2.73
CA MET A 71 -2.75 -10.47 3.70
C MET A 71 -4.15 -11.01 3.39
N CYS A 72 -5.11 -10.12 3.06
CA CYS A 72 -6.46 -10.53 2.70
C CYS A 72 -6.52 -11.38 1.43
N ILE A 73 -5.71 -11.06 0.41
CA ILE A 73 -5.65 -11.82 -0.84
C ILE A 73 -5.09 -13.22 -0.59
N LEU A 74 -3.97 -13.32 0.13
CA LEU A 74 -3.35 -14.62 0.47
C LEU A 74 -4.30 -15.49 1.29
N PHE A 75 -4.98 -14.89 2.27
CA PHE A 75 -5.96 -15.59 3.09
C PHE A 75 -7.12 -16.14 2.26
N LYS A 76 -7.67 -15.34 1.34
CA LYS A 76 -8.77 -15.76 0.46
C LYS A 76 -8.36 -16.87 -0.50
N ASN A 77 -7.17 -16.76 -1.08
CA ASN A 77 -6.67 -17.70 -2.08
C ASN A 77 -6.06 -18.97 -1.45
N LYS A 78 -5.94 -19.03 -0.11
CA LYS A 78 -5.23 -20.08 0.63
C LYS A 78 -3.82 -20.36 0.08
N SER A 79 -3.15 -19.31 -0.38
CA SER A 79 -1.83 -19.41 -1.00
C SER A 79 -0.75 -18.81 -0.10
N LEU A 80 0.46 -19.34 -0.20
CA LEU A 80 1.61 -18.79 0.51
C LEU A 80 2.12 -17.52 -0.17
N TYR A 81 2.78 -16.66 0.60
CA TYR A 81 3.43 -15.47 0.05
C TYR A 81 4.63 -15.87 -0.79
N ASP A 82 4.61 -15.50 -2.07
CA ASP A 82 5.74 -15.63 -2.99
C ASP A 82 6.38 -14.25 -3.21
N HIS A 83 7.69 -14.14 -2.93
CA HIS A 83 8.43 -12.91 -3.18
C HIS A 83 8.59 -12.62 -4.68
N SER A 84 8.68 -13.66 -5.50
CA SER A 84 8.87 -13.58 -6.95
C SER A 84 7.56 -13.45 -7.71
N PHE A 85 6.43 -13.30 -7.02
CA PHE A 85 5.10 -13.24 -7.63
C PHE A 85 4.99 -12.17 -8.72
N GLU A 86 5.54 -10.98 -8.49
CA GLU A 86 5.52 -9.89 -9.48
C GLU A 86 6.36 -10.23 -10.73
N GLN A 87 7.48 -10.92 -10.57
CA GLN A 87 8.30 -11.38 -11.70
C GLN A 87 7.59 -12.49 -12.48
N ASN A 88 6.98 -13.44 -11.77
CA ASN A 88 6.21 -14.54 -12.35
C ASN A 88 4.98 -14.02 -13.10
N LYS A 89 4.31 -13.01 -12.56
CA LYS A 89 3.20 -12.33 -13.24
C LYS A 89 3.64 -11.62 -14.52
N ALA A 90 4.78 -10.91 -14.47
CA ALA A 90 5.33 -10.25 -15.65
C ALA A 90 5.73 -11.23 -16.76
N LYS A 91 6.33 -12.37 -16.40
CA LYS A 91 6.67 -13.47 -17.34
C LYS A 91 5.43 -14.06 -17.98
N ASN A 92 4.41 -14.40 -17.18
CA ASN A 92 3.14 -14.93 -17.68
C ASN A 92 2.46 -13.97 -18.65
N LYS A 93 2.48 -12.66 -18.34
CA LYS A 93 1.92 -11.65 -19.25
C LYS A 93 2.68 -11.58 -20.58
N LYS A 94 4.01 -11.61 -20.55
CA LYS A 94 4.84 -11.64 -21.77
C LYS A 94 4.59 -12.90 -22.60
N PHE A 95 4.51 -14.06 -21.95
CA PHE A 95 4.23 -15.32 -22.61
C PHE A 95 2.87 -15.30 -23.32
N PHE A 96 1.84 -14.80 -22.65
CA PHE A 96 0.51 -14.64 -23.24
C PHE A 96 0.53 -13.72 -24.47
N THR A 97 1.19 -12.56 -24.38
CA THR A 97 1.31 -11.63 -25.52
C THR A 97 2.11 -12.21 -26.69
N LEU A 98 3.14 -13.02 -26.42
CA LEU A 98 3.92 -13.71 -27.46
C LEU A 98 3.08 -14.79 -28.14
N SER A 99 2.28 -15.55 -27.38
CA SER A 99 1.36 -16.55 -27.91
C SER A 99 0.26 -15.92 -28.78
N GLU A 100 -0.29 -14.78 -28.37
CA GLU A 100 -1.28 -14.03 -29.16
C GLU A 100 -0.69 -13.52 -30.48
N LEU A 101 0.56 -13.02 -30.46
CA LEU A 101 1.27 -12.58 -31.66
C LEU A 101 1.53 -13.73 -32.65
N ILE A 102 1.92 -14.91 -32.16
CA ILE A 102 2.15 -16.09 -33.01
C ILE A 102 0.84 -16.57 -33.65
N HIS A 103 -0.26 -16.61 -32.89
CA HIS A 103 -1.56 -17.00 -33.42
C HIS A 103 -2.15 -16.04 -34.45
N ASN A 104 -1.77 -14.76 -34.45
CA ASN A 104 -2.23 -13.75 -35.40
C ASN A 104 -1.31 -13.59 -36.64
N GLN A 105 -0.27 -14.43 -36.76
CA GLN A 105 0.68 -14.46 -37.88
C GLN A 105 0.57 -15.74 -38.73
N LEU A 106 -0.38 -16.62 -38.40
CA LEU A 106 -0.84 -17.78 -39.18
C LEU A 106 -2.28 -17.55 -39.62
#